data_AF-A0A1U6IGA3-F1
#
_entry.id   AF-A0A1U6IGA3-F1
#
_cell.length_a   1.000
_cell.length_b   1.000
_cell.length_c   1.000
_cell.angle_alpha   90.00
_cell.angle_beta   90.00
_cell.angle_gamma   90.00
#
_symmetry.space_group_name_H-M   'P 1'
#
loop_
_entity.id
_entity.type
_entity.pdbx_description
1 polymer ?
#
loop_
_entity_poly.entity_id
_entity_poly.type
_entity_poly.pdbx_seq_one_letter_code
_entity_poly.pdbx_strand_id
1 'polypeptide(L)'
;MFIRSDRLFLRPAWPEDLQELETLIAHDSAACNLASACWPCAHDDARRFVAHEQAHALPQFVITVPGTGGSRIVGCIGLDRRDGEVELCYWIARDQRGRGYAGEAVKAVVDLAWTLGHARIVANHFVDSPASGRVLHGAGFRRTGRVAERYSVTRKRVFPAREYVLAPAGSDGFDDEMNGLRVDDEQKRAA
;
A
#
# COMPACT_ATOMS: atom_id res chain seq x y z
N MET A 1 -4.91 16.09 7.49
CA MET A 1 -3.50 16.00 7.94
C MET A 1 -2.60 16.13 6.72
N PHE A 2 -1.36 16.58 6.90
CA PHE A 2 -0.36 16.66 5.83
C PHE A 2 0.94 16.01 6.31
N ILE A 3 1.64 15.30 5.43
CA ILE A 3 2.95 14.72 5.73
C ILE A 3 3.93 15.20 4.68
N ARG A 4 5.07 15.70 5.11
CA ARG A 4 6.20 15.99 4.24
C ARG A 4 7.32 15.00 4.56
N SER A 5 7.73 14.24 3.56
CA SER A 5 8.95 13.43 3.61
C SER A 5 10.07 14.12 2.81
N ASP A 6 11.15 13.40 2.55
CA ASP A 6 12.32 13.92 1.84
C ASP A 6 11.95 14.41 0.44
N ARG A 7 11.13 13.65 -0.29
CA ARG A 7 10.78 13.92 -1.70
C ARG A 7 9.28 14.03 -1.94
N LEU A 8 8.46 13.56 -1.00
CA LEU A 8 7.01 13.47 -1.17
C LEU A 8 6.28 14.47 -0.27
N PHE A 9 5.12 14.89 -0.75
CA PHE A 9 4.11 15.56 0.05
C PHE A 9 2.81 14.76 -0.01
N LEU A 10 2.37 14.26 1.15
CA LEU A 10 1.16 13.47 1.28
C LEU A 10 0.07 14.38 1.86
N ARG A 11 -1.03 14.50 1.12
CA ARG A 11 -2.13 15.39 1.49
C ARG A 11 -3.48 14.73 1.20
N PRO A 12 -4.58 15.20 1.82
CA PRO A 12 -5.91 14.76 1.44
C PRO A 12 -6.15 15.07 -0.03
N ALA A 13 -7.00 14.27 -0.65
CA ALA A 13 -7.50 14.54 -1.99
C ALA A 13 -8.46 15.74 -1.95
N TRP A 14 -8.48 16.50 -3.03
CA TRP A 14 -9.42 17.60 -3.25
C TRP A 14 -10.18 17.40 -4.56
N PRO A 15 -11.35 18.04 -4.74
CA PRO A 15 -12.12 17.94 -5.98
C PRO A 15 -11.30 18.28 -7.24
N GLU A 16 -10.32 19.17 -7.14
CA GLU A 16 -9.43 19.58 -8.22
C GLU A 16 -8.49 18.46 -8.70
N ASP A 17 -8.24 17.46 -7.85
CA ASP A 17 -7.40 16.30 -8.21
C ASP A 17 -8.10 15.30 -9.11
N LEU A 18 -9.42 15.40 -9.25
CA LEU A 18 -10.24 14.38 -9.88
C LEU A 18 -9.76 14.05 -11.29
N GLN A 19 -9.52 15.06 -12.12
CA GLN A 19 -9.12 14.86 -13.51
C GLN A 19 -7.73 14.19 -13.63
N GLU A 20 -6.78 14.56 -12.77
CA GLU A 20 -5.45 13.96 -12.76
C GLU A 20 -5.53 12.50 -12.28
N LEU A 21 -6.28 12.23 -11.20
CA LEU A 21 -6.50 10.88 -10.69
C LEU A 21 -7.19 9.97 -11.72
N GLU A 22 -8.28 10.44 -12.35
CA GLU A 22 -8.99 9.70 -13.40
C GLU A 22 -8.05 9.36 -14.56
N THR A 23 -7.18 10.29 -14.96
CA THR A 23 -6.17 10.08 -16.00
C THR A 23 -5.16 9.01 -15.57
N LEU A 24 -4.61 9.08 -14.36
CA LEU A 24 -3.64 8.11 -13.85
C LEU A 24 -4.23 6.70 -13.75
N ILE A 25 -5.47 6.59 -13.25
CA ILE A 25 -6.19 5.30 -13.11
C ILE A 25 -6.49 4.70 -14.49
N ALA A 26 -6.92 5.51 -15.45
CA ALA A 26 -7.21 5.04 -16.81
C ALA A 26 -5.97 4.52 -17.54
N HIS A 27 -4.81 5.18 -17.35
CA HIS A 27 -3.54 4.78 -17.98
C HIS A 27 -2.88 3.57 -17.29
N ASP A 28 -3.29 3.25 -16.06
CA ASP A 28 -2.70 2.18 -15.26
C ASP A 28 -3.80 1.29 -14.67
N SER A 29 -4.40 0.44 -15.50
CA SER A 29 -5.30 -0.63 -15.06
C SER A 29 -4.62 -1.66 -14.14
N ALA A 30 -3.33 -1.53 -13.86
CA ALA A 30 -2.59 -2.30 -12.87
C ALA A 30 -2.06 -1.42 -11.72
N ALA A 31 -2.62 -0.23 -11.49
CA ALA A 31 -2.22 0.69 -10.43
C ALA A 31 -2.23 -0.02 -9.06
N CYS A 32 -3.30 -0.77 -8.79
CA CYS A 32 -3.51 -1.46 -7.52
C CYS A 32 -2.82 -2.83 -7.49
N ASN A 33 -1.51 -2.82 -7.21
CA ASN A 33 -0.72 -4.05 -6.99
C ASN A 33 -0.95 -4.69 -5.60
N LEU A 34 -1.74 -4.03 -4.74
CA LEU A 34 -2.21 -4.60 -3.49
C LEU A 34 -3.54 -5.32 -3.71
N ALA A 35 -3.76 -6.36 -2.90
CA ALA A 35 -4.93 -7.21 -3.02
C ALA A 35 -6.20 -6.62 -2.42
N SER A 36 -6.04 -5.49 -1.74
CA SER A 36 -7.11 -4.66 -1.25
C SER A 36 -7.30 -3.50 -2.19
N ALA A 37 -8.56 -3.20 -2.48
CA ALA A 37 -8.91 -2.13 -3.40
C ALA A 37 -8.30 -0.84 -2.84
N CYS A 38 -7.16 -0.41 -3.36
CA CYS A 38 -6.53 0.85 -2.97
C CYS A 38 -7.31 1.97 -3.64
N TRP A 39 -8.42 2.38 -3.05
CA TRP A 39 -9.16 3.53 -3.55
C TRP A 39 -8.22 4.72 -3.73
N PRO A 40 -8.29 5.42 -4.88
CA PRO A 40 -9.12 5.12 -6.04
C PRO A 40 -8.45 4.10 -7.00
N CYS A 41 -9.11 2.97 -7.26
CA CYS A 41 -8.68 1.98 -8.28
C CYS A 41 -9.58 1.97 -9.52
N ALA A 42 -10.80 2.53 -9.43
CA ALA A 42 -11.75 2.68 -10.52
C ALA A 42 -12.22 4.15 -10.63
N HIS A 43 -12.81 4.50 -11.78
CA HIS A 43 -13.24 5.88 -12.07
C HIS A 43 -14.29 6.40 -11.07
N ASP A 44 -15.30 5.59 -10.76
CA ASP A 44 -16.29 5.93 -9.72
C ASP A 44 -15.66 6.04 -8.32
N ASP A 45 -14.56 5.33 -8.07
CA ASP A 45 -13.82 5.45 -6.81
C ASP A 45 -13.05 6.76 -6.73
N ALA A 46 -12.57 7.33 -7.85
CA ALA A 46 -11.89 8.62 -7.85
C ALA A 46 -12.81 9.75 -7.39
N ARG A 47 -14.05 9.77 -7.88
CA ARG A 47 -15.08 10.74 -7.45
C ARG A 47 -15.42 10.60 -5.97
N ARG A 48 -15.58 9.36 -5.50
CA ARG A 48 -15.81 9.10 -4.07
C ARG A 48 -14.62 9.55 -3.24
N PHE A 49 -13.41 9.23 -3.68
CA PHE A 49 -12.17 9.52 -2.97
C PHE A 49 -11.95 11.03 -2.76
N VAL A 50 -12.19 11.86 -3.79
CA VAL A 50 -12.04 13.34 -3.66
C VAL A 50 -13.17 14.00 -2.88
N ALA A 51 -14.34 13.36 -2.81
CA ALA A 51 -15.50 13.86 -2.07
C ALA A 51 -15.61 13.28 -0.64
N HIS A 52 -14.78 12.30 -0.30
CA HIS A 52 -14.90 11.56 0.95
C HIS A 52 -14.33 12.36 2.11
N GLU A 53 -15.16 12.57 3.14
CA GLU A 53 -14.70 13.06 4.43
C GLU A 53 -13.92 11.95 5.15
N GLN A 54 -12.64 12.21 5.41
CA GLN A 54 -11.76 11.19 5.95
C GLN A 54 -11.93 11.01 7.45
N ALA A 55 -12.04 9.75 7.88
CA ALA A 55 -11.93 9.42 9.29
C ALA A 55 -10.53 9.77 9.80
N HIS A 56 -10.46 10.54 10.89
CA HIS A 56 -9.19 11.00 11.47
C HIS A 56 -8.21 9.85 11.79
N ALA A 57 -8.75 8.70 12.22
CA ALA A 57 -7.94 7.52 12.54
C ALA A 57 -7.52 6.71 11.30
N LEU A 58 -8.16 6.89 10.15
CA LEU A 58 -7.90 6.13 8.92
C LEU A 58 -7.65 7.10 7.75
N PRO A 59 -6.59 7.92 7.84
CA PRO A 59 -6.35 8.94 6.83
C PRO A 59 -5.91 8.31 5.50
N GLN A 60 -6.29 8.98 4.41
CA GLN A 60 -5.90 8.61 3.07
C GLN A 60 -5.29 9.82 2.37
N PHE A 61 -4.34 9.59 1.48
CA PHE A 61 -3.53 10.63 0.91
C PHE A 61 -3.36 10.43 -0.58
N VAL A 62 -3.42 11.53 -1.33
CA VAL A 62 -2.68 11.61 -2.58
C VAL A 62 -1.22 11.82 -2.25
N ILE A 63 -0.35 11.12 -2.98
CA ILE A 63 1.10 11.25 -2.90
C ILE A 63 1.49 12.22 -4.01
N THR A 64 2.11 13.34 -3.66
CA THR A 64 2.59 14.31 -4.64
C THR A 64 4.10 14.48 -4.59
N VAL A 65 4.68 14.81 -5.75
CA VAL A 65 6.08 15.20 -5.88
C VAL A 65 6.12 16.66 -6.33
N PRO A 66 6.76 17.56 -5.55
CA PRO A 66 6.96 18.94 -5.95
C PRO A 66 7.79 19.03 -7.24
N GLY A 67 7.37 19.90 -8.18
CA GLY A 67 8.08 20.15 -9.43
C GLY A 67 7.97 21.61 -9.87
N THR A 68 8.75 21.99 -10.88
CA THR A 68 8.82 23.36 -11.42
C THR A 68 7.49 23.85 -12.01
N GLY A 69 6.63 22.94 -12.47
CA GLY A 69 5.28 23.23 -12.98
C GLY A 69 4.15 23.01 -11.98
N GLY A 70 4.47 22.83 -10.68
CA GLY A 70 3.51 22.45 -9.65
C GLY A 70 3.76 21.04 -9.09
N SER A 71 2.96 20.64 -8.11
CA SER A 71 3.03 19.31 -7.52
C SER A 71 2.21 18.33 -8.35
N ARG A 72 2.84 17.26 -8.85
CA ARG A 72 2.13 16.20 -9.57
C ARG A 72 1.72 15.08 -8.64
N ILE A 73 0.58 14.43 -8.91
CA ILE A 73 0.18 13.22 -8.23
C ILE A 73 0.98 12.04 -8.79
N VAL A 74 1.59 11.25 -7.90
CA VAL A 74 2.37 10.07 -8.26
C VAL A 74 1.76 8.77 -7.74
N GLY A 75 0.67 8.85 -6.97
CA GLY A 75 -0.02 7.71 -6.41
C GLY A 75 -0.95 8.10 -5.27
N CYS A 76 -1.51 7.09 -4.61
CA CYS A 76 -2.26 7.25 -3.37
C CYS A 76 -1.79 6.24 -2.33
N ILE A 77 -1.98 6.58 -1.05
CA ILE A 77 -1.74 5.71 0.10
C ILE A 77 -2.73 6.02 1.20
N GLY A 78 -3.16 5.03 1.97
CA GLY A 78 -3.99 5.29 3.12
C GLY A 78 -4.16 4.07 4.02
N LEU A 79 -4.86 4.31 5.11
CA LEU A 79 -5.36 3.28 5.99
C LEU A 79 -6.86 3.12 5.76
N ASP A 80 -7.35 1.90 5.88
CA ASP A 80 -8.78 1.61 5.97
C ASP A 80 -9.03 0.46 6.94
N ARG A 81 -10.30 0.23 7.29
CA ARG A 81 -10.71 -0.91 8.11
C ARG A 81 -11.24 -2.03 7.22
N ARG A 82 -10.54 -3.17 7.22
CA ARG A 82 -10.96 -4.36 6.48
C ARG A 82 -10.88 -5.60 7.36
N ASP A 83 -11.94 -6.40 7.34
CA ASP A 83 -12.05 -7.64 8.13
C ASP A 83 -11.75 -7.41 9.63
N GLY A 84 -12.09 -6.23 10.16
CA GLY A 84 -11.84 -5.83 11.55
C GLY A 84 -10.46 -5.21 11.81
N GLU A 85 -9.51 -5.37 10.89
CA GLU A 85 -8.12 -4.92 10.99
C GLU A 85 -7.90 -3.56 10.32
N VAL A 86 -6.84 -2.86 10.74
CA VAL A 86 -6.36 -1.63 10.06
C VAL A 86 -5.44 -2.03 8.94
N GLU A 87 -5.86 -1.80 7.71
CA GLU A 87 -5.15 -2.20 6.51
C GLU A 87 -4.50 -1.02 5.81
N LEU A 88 -3.21 -1.13 5.50
CA LEU A 88 -2.49 -0.18 4.68
C LEU A 88 -2.60 -0.55 3.21
N CYS A 89 -2.99 0.43 2.41
CA CYS A 89 -3.19 0.32 0.98
C CYS A 89 -2.45 1.44 0.24
N TYR A 90 -1.77 1.14 -0.88
CA TYR A 90 -1.13 2.14 -1.72
C TYR A 90 -1.03 1.69 -3.19
N TRP A 91 -0.89 2.68 -4.07
CA TRP A 91 -0.45 2.48 -5.45
C TRP A 91 0.45 3.61 -5.89
N ILE A 92 1.31 3.32 -6.88
CA ILE A 92 2.19 4.30 -7.52
C ILE A 92 1.98 4.22 -9.02
N ALA A 93 1.75 5.38 -9.64
CA ALA A 93 1.57 5.52 -11.09
C ALA A 93 2.72 4.84 -11.84
N ARG A 94 2.40 4.15 -12.94
CA ARG A 94 3.33 3.30 -13.70
C ARG A 94 4.68 3.97 -14.00
N ASP A 95 4.67 5.21 -14.46
CA ASP A 95 5.84 6.02 -14.83
C ASP A 95 6.64 6.54 -13.62
N GLN A 96 6.09 6.37 -12.42
CA GLN A 96 6.68 6.77 -11.13
C GLN A 96 7.25 5.60 -10.33
N ARG A 97 7.03 4.37 -10.77
CA ARG A 97 7.55 3.16 -10.13
C ARG A 97 9.08 3.10 -10.25
N GLY A 98 9.73 2.35 -9.35
CA GLY A 98 11.19 2.19 -9.33
C GLY A 98 11.97 3.38 -8.76
N ARG A 99 11.30 4.48 -8.40
CA ARG A 99 11.93 5.68 -7.80
C ARG A 99 12.01 5.65 -6.26
N GLY A 100 11.50 4.60 -5.63
CA GLY A 100 11.45 4.46 -4.17
C GLY A 100 10.29 5.16 -3.48
N TYR A 101 9.38 5.81 -4.21
CA TYR A 101 8.27 6.56 -3.63
C TYR A 101 7.30 5.70 -2.81
N ALA A 102 7.06 4.44 -3.22
CA ALA A 102 6.22 3.52 -2.46
C ALA A 102 6.75 3.29 -1.03
N GLY A 103 8.04 2.98 -0.89
CA GLY A 103 8.64 2.74 0.42
C GLY A 103 8.65 3.98 1.31
N GLU A 104 8.96 5.14 0.72
CA GLU A 104 8.94 6.43 1.43
C GLU A 104 7.54 6.78 1.93
N ALA A 105 6.51 6.63 1.09
CA ALA A 105 5.13 6.87 1.47
C ALA A 105 4.65 5.88 2.54
N VAL A 106 4.95 4.58 2.39
CA VAL A 106 4.57 3.55 3.37
C VAL A 106 5.17 3.85 4.73
N LYS A 107 6.48 4.17 4.79
CA LYS A 107 7.13 4.54 6.05
C LYS A 107 6.44 5.75 6.71
N ALA A 108 6.19 6.81 5.93
CA ALA A 108 5.54 8.02 6.42
C ALA A 108 4.13 7.75 7.01
N VAL A 109 3.33 6.91 6.35
CA VAL A 109 1.97 6.56 6.82
C VAL A 109 2.00 5.60 8.00
N VAL A 110 2.97 4.68 8.07
CA VAL A 110 3.19 3.81 9.23
C VAL A 110 3.55 4.63 10.47
N ASP A 111 4.47 5.60 10.35
CA ASP A 111 4.86 6.47 11.47
C ASP A 111 3.66 7.30 11.96
N LEU A 112 2.82 7.79 11.04
CA LEU A 112 1.57 8.44 11.37
C LEU A 112 0.60 7.47 12.08
N ALA A 113 0.45 6.25 11.59
CA ALA A 113 -0.46 5.25 12.17
C ALA A 113 -0.14 4.97 13.64
N TRP A 114 1.13 4.90 14.01
CA TRP A 114 1.58 4.79 15.40
C TRP A 114 1.23 6.02 16.22
N THR A 115 1.41 7.21 15.65
CA THR A 115 1.02 8.48 16.29
C THR A 115 -0.50 8.55 16.54
N LEU A 116 -1.30 7.91 15.67
CA LEU A 116 -2.75 7.79 15.82
C LEU A 116 -3.19 6.69 16.80
N GLY A 117 -2.25 5.94 17.38
CA GLY A 117 -2.52 4.93 18.39
C GLY A 117 -2.91 3.56 17.85
N HIS A 118 -2.66 3.27 16.57
CA HIS A 118 -2.86 1.92 16.05
C HIS A 118 -1.85 0.96 16.68
N ALA A 119 -2.30 -0.22 17.09
CA ALA A 119 -1.42 -1.25 17.68
C ALA A 119 -0.87 -2.23 16.64
N ARG A 120 -1.53 -2.31 15.47
CA ARG A 120 -1.28 -3.30 14.44
C ARG A 120 -1.75 -2.77 13.09
N ILE A 121 -0.98 -3.04 12.05
CA ILE A 121 -1.30 -2.71 10.67
C ILE A 121 -1.12 -3.96 9.82
N VAL A 122 -2.11 -4.28 9.01
CA VAL A 122 -2.03 -5.36 8.01
C VAL A 122 -1.83 -4.77 6.61
N ALA A 123 -1.22 -5.53 5.72
CA ALA A 123 -1.13 -5.18 4.32
C ALA A 123 -1.17 -6.44 3.46
N ASN A 124 -1.88 -6.38 2.34
CA ASN A 124 -2.05 -7.52 1.45
C ASN A 124 -1.61 -7.19 0.03
N HIS A 125 -0.77 -8.02 -0.59
CA HIS A 125 -0.42 -7.88 -2.00
C HIS A 125 -0.72 -9.13 -2.81
N PHE A 126 -1.08 -8.97 -4.08
CA PHE A 126 -1.27 -10.11 -4.97
C PHE A 126 0.04 -10.87 -5.15
N VAL A 127 0.00 -12.20 -5.12
CA VAL A 127 1.20 -13.06 -5.21
C VAL A 127 2.03 -12.76 -6.47
N ASP A 128 1.36 -12.40 -7.56
CA ASP A 128 1.98 -12.05 -8.85
C ASP A 128 2.63 -10.66 -8.90
N SER A 129 2.58 -9.91 -7.78
CA SER A 129 3.09 -8.54 -7.67
C SER A 129 4.25 -8.47 -6.66
N PRO A 130 5.42 -9.09 -6.95
CA PRO A 130 6.53 -9.21 -5.99
C PRO A 130 7.17 -7.88 -5.60
N ALA A 131 6.97 -6.83 -6.40
CA ALA A 131 7.44 -5.47 -6.09
C ALA A 131 6.81 -4.92 -4.81
N SER A 132 5.51 -5.17 -4.58
CA SER A 132 4.82 -4.73 -3.36
C SER A 132 5.35 -5.46 -2.13
N GLY A 133 5.63 -6.76 -2.23
CA GLY A 133 6.25 -7.53 -1.15
C GLY A 133 7.62 -6.98 -0.72
N ARG A 134 8.44 -6.50 -1.67
CA ARG A 134 9.74 -5.86 -1.36
C ARG A 134 9.57 -4.54 -0.61
N VAL A 135 8.56 -3.74 -0.99
CA VAL A 135 8.25 -2.48 -0.31
C VAL A 135 7.81 -2.75 1.13
N LEU A 136 6.88 -3.69 1.32
CA LEU A 136 6.39 -4.06 2.65
C LEU A 136 7.52 -4.59 3.55
N HIS A 137 8.34 -5.50 3.04
CA HIS A 137 9.52 -6.00 3.76
C HIS A 137 10.50 -4.87 4.12
N GLY A 138 10.79 -3.97 3.18
CA GLY A 138 11.66 -2.82 3.42
C GLY A 138 11.10 -1.82 4.46
N ALA A 139 9.78 -1.79 4.62
CA ALA A 139 9.10 -1.01 5.65
C ALA A 139 8.97 -1.76 7.00
N GLY A 140 9.55 -2.96 7.13
CA GLY A 140 9.57 -3.75 8.37
C GLY A 140 8.40 -4.71 8.53
N PHE A 141 7.47 -4.80 7.57
CA PHE A 141 6.37 -5.75 7.65
C PHE A 141 6.88 -7.19 7.57
N ARG A 142 6.30 -8.06 8.38
CA ARG A 142 6.58 -9.50 8.42
C ARG A 142 5.46 -10.27 7.72
N ARG A 143 5.82 -11.35 7.03
CA ARG A 143 4.82 -12.26 6.41
C ARG A 143 4.09 -13.01 7.52
N THR A 144 2.77 -13.14 7.40
CA THR A 144 1.98 -13.98 8.33
C THR A 144 1.91 -15.45 7.90
N GLY A 145 2.38 -15.76 6.69
CA GLY A 145 2.19 -17.07 6.06
C GLY A 145 0.80 -17.27 5.44
N ARG A 146 -0.16 -16.41 5.75
CA ARG A 146 -1.53 -16.51 5.25
C ARG A 146 -1.61 -16.04 3.79
N VAL A 147 -2.33 -16.82 3.00
CA VAL A 147 -2.70 -16.49 1.63
C VAL A 147 -4.21 -16.61 1.51
N ALA A 148 -4.87 -15.54 1.05
CA ALA A 148 -6.31 -15.50 0.90
C ALA A 148 -6.68 -15.09 -0.53
N GLU A 149 -7.82 -15.58 -1.00
CA GLU A 149 -8.40 -15.13 -2.26
C GLU A 149 -8.99 -13.73 -2.11
N ARG A 150 -8.55 -12.80 -2.96
CA ARG A 150 -9.03 -11.41 -2.96
C ARG A 150 -9.41 -10.98 -4.37
N TYR A 151 -10.51 -10.24 -4.49
CA TYR A 151 -10.97 -9.70 -5.77
C TYR A 151 -10.13 -8.49 -6.18
N SER A 152 -9.57 -8.53 -7.38
CA SER A 152 -8.93 -7.37 -8.01
C SER A 152 -9.98 -6.57 -8.76
N VAL A 153 -10.26 -5.35 -8.28
CA VAL A 153 -11.20 -4.42 -8.95
C VAL A 153 -10.73 -4.13 -10.38
N THR A 154 -9.43 -3.90 -10.57
CA THR A 154 -8.90 -3.49 -11.87
C THR A 154 -8.82 -4.65 -12.87
N ARG A 155 -8.51 -5.87 -12.40
CA ARG A 155 -8.41 -7.08 -13.24
C ARG A 155 -9.73 -7.87 -13.32
N LYS A 156 -10.75 -7.44 -12.58
CA LYS A 156 -12.10 -8.02 -12.50
C LYS A 156 -12.15 -9.53 -12.23
N ARG A 157 -11.21 -10.04 -11.44
CA ARG A 157 -11.13 -11.46 -11.07
C ARG A 157 -10.46 -11.64 -9.70
N VAL A 158 -10.63 -12.83 -9.14
CA VAL A 158 -10.00 -13.23 -7.88
C VAL A 158 -8.55 -13.65 -8.13
N PHE A 159 -7.67 -13.26 -7.20
CA PHE A 159 -6.26 -13.66 -7.17
C PHE A 159 -5.84 -13.99 -5.74
N PRO A 160 -4.85 -14.88 -5.57
CA PRO A 160 -4.26 -15.12 -4.26
C PRO A 160 -3.45 -13.90 -3.80
N ALA A 161 -3.65 -13.54 -2.54
CA ALA A 161 -3.04 -12.40 -1.87
C ALA A 161 -2.25 -12.86 -0.66
N ARG A 162 -1.01 -12.37 -0.52
CA ARG A 162 -0.18 -12.63 0.66
C ARG A 162 -0.39 -11.54 1.69
N GLU A 163 -0.62 -11.97 2.92
CA GLU A 163 -0.81 -11.10 4.08
C GLU A 163 0.52 -10.82 4.80
N TYR A 164 0.66 -9.57 5.21
CA TYR A 164 1.76 -9.05 5.99
C TYR A 164 1.22 -8.28 7.20
N VAL A 165 2.01 -8.26 8.26
CA VAL A 165 1.70 -7.53 9.49
C VAL A 165 2.88 -6.66 9.90
N LEU A 166 2.57 -5.49 10.46
CA LEU A 166 3.49 -4.67 11.22
C LEU A 166 2.86 -4.28 12.56
N ALA A 167 3.68 -4.31 13.62
CA ALA A 167 3.32 -3.85 14.94
C ALA A 167 4.51 -3.06 15.55
N PRO A 168 4.29 -2.18 16.53
CA PRO A 168 5.36 -1.42 17.18
C PRO A 168 6.42 -2.36 17.80
N ALA A 169 7.69 -1.94 17.78
CA ALA A 169 8.76 -2.71 18.40
C ALA A 169 8.46 -2.96 19.90
N GLY A 170 8.57 -4.22 20.35
CA GLY A 170 8.26 -4.63 21.72
C GLY A 170 6.81 -5.07 21.97
N SER A 171 5.95 -5.08 20.93
CA SER A 171 4.61 -5.68 20.99
C SER A 171 4.58 -7.17 20.60
N ASP A 172 5.75 -7.80 20.45
CA ASP A 172 5.92 -9.18 20.00
C ASP A 172 5.49 -10.17 21.11
N GLY A 173 4.18 -10.41 21.20
CA GLY A 173 3.56 -11.47 21.99
C GLY A 173 2.90 -12.55 21.14
N PHE A 174 3.41 -12.80 19.93
CA PHE A 174 2.90 -13.84 19.02
C PHE A 174 4.05 -14.60 18.33
N ASP A 175 4.35 -15.77 18.90
CA ASP A 175 4.82 -17.03 18.34
C ASP A 175 6.02 -17.07 17.37
N ASP A 176 7.18 -17.30 17.99
CA ASP A 176 8.45 -17.77 17.42
C ASP A 176 8.41 -19.28 17.04
N GLU A 177 7.27 -19.81 16.58
CA GLU A 177 7.10 -21.26 16.30
C GLU A 177 7.19 -21.65 14.81
N MET A 178 7.40 -20.72 13.88
CA MET A 178 7.42 -21.03 12.44
C MET A 178 8.74 -20.76 11.71
N ASN A 179 9.87 -20.73 12.43
CA ASN A 179 11.21 -20.64 11.80
C ASN A 179 11.91 -22.00 11.57
N GLY A 180 11.14 -23.09 11.59
CA GLY A 180 11.63 -24.47 11.57
C GLY A 180 11.57 -25.21 10.23
N LEU A 181 11.61 -24.55 9.07
CA LEU A 181 11.74 -25.24 7.78
C LEU A 181 12.95 -24.72 7.01
N ARG A 182 14.04 -25.47 7.20
CA ARG A 182 15.25 -25.51 6.37
C ARG A 182 14.90 -25.31 4.90
N VAL A 183 15.57 -24.33 4.30
CA VAL A 183 15.76 -24.28 2.84
C VAL A 183 16.71 -25.42 2.52
N ASP A 184 16.19 -26.56 2.08
CA ASP A 184 17.02 -27.58 1.45
C ASP A 184 17.48 -27.07 0.09
N ASP A 185 18.77 -26.86 0.06
CA ASP A 185 19.63 -26.48 -1.04
C ASP A 185 19.77 -27.68 -1.98
N GLU A 186 18.96 -27.75 -3.06
CA GLU A 186 19.13 -28.79 -4.07
C GLU A 186 19.00 -28.24 -5.50
N GLN A 187 19.90 -27.31 -5.83
CA GLN A 187 20.30 -27.04 -7.22
C GLN A 187 21.82 -26.86 -7.29
N LYS A 188 22.55 -27.99 -7.30
CA LYS A 188 23.89 -28.13 -7.93
C LYS A 188 24.41 -29.57 -7.79
N ARG A 189 24.18 -30.40 -8.82
CA ARG A 189 25.15 -31.35 -9.43
C ARG A 189 24.43 -32.44 -10.24
N ALA A 190 24.51 -32.31 -11.57
CA ALA A 190 24.83 -33.37 -12.54
C ALA A 190 24.54 -32.78 -13.95
N ALA A 191 25.43 -32.59 -14.92
CA ALA A 191 26.79 -33.08 -15.17
C ALA A 191 26.99 -34.57 -14.91
#